data_AF-A0A5K1CGW9-F1
#
_entry.id   AF-A0A5K1CGW9-F1
#
_cell.length_a   1.000
_cell.length_b   1.000
_cell.length_c   1.000
_cell.angle_alpha   90.00
_cell.angle_beta   90.00
_cell.angle_gamma   90.00
#
_symmetry.space_group_name_H-M   'P 1'
#
loop_
_entity.id
_entity.type
_entity.pdbx_description
1 polymer ?
#
loop_
_entity_poly.entity_id
_entity_poly.type
_entity_poly.pdbx_seq_one_letter_code
_entity_poly.pdbx_strand_id
1 'polypeptide(L)'
;QKYDAVVGDTTIIFNRSKYVDFTLPYLESGVSMIVPVQPRDDNAWVFLKPMTRPLWLTTGAFFVLTGIVVWILERGNSGSEFQGPPSEQTGKVFYFIFSTLVFAQ
;
A
#
# COMPACT_ATOMS: atom_id res chain seq x y z
N GLN A 1 58.75 1.02 22.23
CA GLN A 1 57.97 0.77 23.45
C GLN A 1 57.31 -0.58 23.35
N LYS A 2 57.30 -1.35 24.43
CA LYS A 2 56.60 -2.64 24.54
C LYS A 2 55.36 -2.40 25.40
N TYR A 3 54.20 -2.85 24.93
CA TYR A 3 52.92 -2.74 25.63
C TYR A 3 52.45 -4.15 26.00
N ASP A 4 51.84 -4.29 27.17
CA ASP A 4 51.39 -5.59 27.69
C ASP A 4 49.90 -5.84 27.45
N ALA A 5 49.10 -4.78 27.23
CA ALA A 5 47.67 -4.89 26.95
C ALA A 5 47.14 -3.67 26.15
N VAL A 6 46.03 -3.86 25.44
CA VAL A 6 45.29 -2.83 24.70
C VAL A 6 43.80 -2.95 25.01
N VAL A 7 43.13 -1.82 25.23
CA VAL A 7 41.68 -1.75 25.46
C VAL A 7 41.09 -0.71 24.52
N GLY A 8 40.11 -1.11 23.71
CA GLY A 8 39.43 -0.23 22.76
C GLY A 8 38.69 -0.99 21.67
N ASP A 9 38.33 -0.27 20.60
CA ASP A 9 37.67 -0.82 19.41
C ASP A 9 38.65 -1.64 18.56
N THR A 10 38.90 -2.87 19.02
CA THR A 10 39.74 -3.83 18.32
C THR A 10 38.89 -4.94 17.70
N THR A 11 38.83 -4.95 16.38
CA THR A 11 38.19 -6.05 15.64
C THR A 11 39.02 -7.34 15.75
N ILE A 12 38.37 -8.41 16.18
CA ILE A 12 38.94 -9.76 16.26
C ILE A 12 38.97 -10.34 14.84
N ILE A 13 40.17 -10.47 14.25
CA ILE A 13 40.38 -11.05 12.92
C ILE A 13 41.47 -12.13 12.97
N PHE A 14 41.34 -13.16 12.14
CA PHE A 14 42.24 -14.32 12.12
C PHE A 14 43.72 -13.97 11.91
N ASN A 15 44.03 -12.94 11.11
CA ASN A 15 45.42 -12.56 10.90
C ASN A 15 46.07 -11.95 12.17
N ARG A 16 45.27 -11.28 13.01
CA ARG A 16 45.76 -10.67 14.27
C ARG A 16 45.89 -11.68 15.40
N SER A 17 45.06 -12.74 15.41
CA SER A 17 45.15 -13.80 16.41
C SER A 17 46.43 -14.65 16.32
N LYS A 18 47.29 -14.43 15.31
CA LYS A 18 48.62 -15.03 15.23
C LYS A 18 49.67 -14.35 16.11
N TYR A 19 49.39 -13.14 16.57
CA TYR A 19 50.37 -12.30 17.28
C TYR A 19 49.92 -11.89 18.68
N VAL A 20 48.61 -11.92 18.95
CA VAL A 20 48.01 -11.53 20.23
C VAL A 20 46.84 -12.45 20.56
N ASP A 21 46.60 -12.62 21.87
CA ASP A 21 45.44 -13.33 22.38
C ASP A 21 44.28 -12.35 22.67
N PHE A 22 43.06 -12.77 22.32
CA PHE A 22 41.84 -11.98 22.55
C PHE A 22 41.01 -12.59 23.66
N THR A 23 40.33 -11.73 24.42
CA THR A 23 39.28 -12.15 25.36
C THR A 23 37.99 -12.52 24.62
N LEU A 24 37.01 -13.06 25.34
CA LEU A 24 35.66 -13.26 24.80
C LEU A 24 35.08 -11.92 24.30
N PRO A 25 34.41 -11.90 23.14
CA PRO A 25 33.81 -10.69 22.61
C PRO A 25 32.66 -10.23 23.53
N TYR A 26 32.73 -8.99 23.99
CA TYR A 26 31.65 -8.34 24.74
C TYR A 26 30.63 -7.64 23.82
N LEU A 27 30.98 -7.48 22.53
CA LEU A 27 30.14 -6.88 21.49
C LEU A 27 30.17 -7.79 20.26
N GLU A 28 29.01 -8.00 19.63
CA GLU A 28 28.94 -8.72 18.35
C GLU A 28 29.60 -7.91 17.23
N SER A 29 30.39 -8.59 16.40
CA SER A 29 31.01 -8.00 15.21
C SER A 29 30.04 -8.03 14.05
N GLY A 30 29.61 -6.85 13.59
CA GLY A 30 28.76 -6.69 12.41
C GLY A 30 29.21 -5.54 11.52
N VAL A 31 28.87 -5.60 10.23
CA VAL A 31 29.05 -4.49 9.29
C VAL A 31 27.67 -4.05 8.82
N SER A 32 27.39 -2.75 8.89
CA SER A 32 26.17 -2.16 8.35
C SER A 32 26.54 -0.99 7.44
N MET A 33 25.78 -0.84 6.36
CA MET A 33 25.94 0.27 5.42
C MET A 33 24.94 1.37 5.77
N ILE A 34 25.45 2.57 6.03
CA ILE A 34 24.62 3.75 6.23
C ILE A 34 24.36 4.37 4.87
N VAL A 35 23.09 4.52 4.51
CA VAL A 35 22.65 5.21 3.28
C VAL A 35 21.85 6.46 3.64
N PRO A 36 22.08 7.59 2.96
CA PRO A 36 21.30 8.81 3.19
C PRO A 36 19.84 8.56 2.81
N VAL A 37 18.94 8.91 3.72
CA VAL A 37 17.50 8.88 3.45
C VAL A 37 17.15 10.04 2.54
N GLN A 38 16.59 9.75 1.36
CA GLN A 38 16.07 10.77 0.46
C GLN A 38 14.70 11.25 0.98
N PRO A 39 14.40 12.55 0.91
CA PRO A 39 13.08 13.06 1.27
C PRO A 39 12.02 12.36 0.42
N ARG A 40 10.94 11.91 1.05
CA ARG A 40 9.84 11.25 0.36
C ARG A 40 8.99 12.33 -0.29
N ASP A 41 8.76 12.24 -1.59
CA ASP A 41 7.82 13.14 -2.24
C ASP A 41 6.40 12.84 -1.75
N ASP A 42 5.69 13.87 -1.28
CA ASP A 42 4.30 13.83 -0.83
C ASP A 42 3.33 13.76 -2.04
N ASN A 43 3.52 12.75 -2.88
CA ASN A 43 2.74 12.56 -4.09
C ASN A 43 1.48 11.73 -3.78
N ALA A 44 0.30 12.36 -3.79
CA ALA A 44 -1.00 11.68 -3.66
C ALA A 44 -1.23 10.59 -4.73
N TRP A 45 -0.54 10.69 -5.88
CA TRP A 45 -0.56 9.71 -6.96
C TRP A 45 0.07 8.36 -6.59
N VAL A 46 0.73 8.24 -5.44
CA VAL A 46 1.22 6.95 -4.90
C VAL A 46 0.06 5.97 -4.69
N PHE A 47 -1.15 6.46 -4.39
CA PHE A 47 -2.33 5.61 -4.27
C PHE A 47 -2.73 4.93 -5.59
N LEU A 48 -2.46 5.57 -6.74
CA LEU A 48 -2.73 5.02 -8.07
C LEU A 48 -1.57 4.13 -8.58
N LYS A 49 -0.40 4.16 -7.95
CA LYS A 49 0.77 3.35 -8.31
C LYS A 49 0.51 1.83 -8.36
N PRO A 50 -0.25 1.20 -7.45
CA PRO A 50 -0.56 -0.23 -7.53
C PRO A 50 -1.60 -0.58 -8.61
N MET A 51 -2.26 0.41 -9.22
CA MET A 51 -3.36 0.17 -10.16
C MET A 51 -2.81 -0.18 -11.55
N THR A 52 -2.69 -1.48 -11.82
CA THR A 52 -2.17 -2.00 -13.09
C THR A 52 -3.15 -1.76 -14.25
N ARG A 53 -2.64 -1.71 -15.50
CA ARG A 53 -3.47 -1.56 -16.71
C ARG A 53 -4.65 -2.53 -16.81
N PRO A 54 -4.50 -3.85 -16.53
CA PRO A 54 -5.65 -4.76 -16.53
C PRO A 54 -6.66 -4.41 -15.43
N LEU A 55 -6.25 -3.93 -14.26
CA LEU A 55 -7.19 -3.49 -13.21
C LEU A 55 -8.01 -2.28 -13.65
N TRP A 56 -7.40 -1.29 -14.30
CA TRP A 56 -8.12 -0.16 -14.90
C TRP A 56 -9.19 -0.61 -15.88
N LEU A 57 -8.84 -1.54 -16.79
CA LEU A 57 -9.78 -2.08 -17.77
C LEU A 57 -10.92 -2.85 -17.10
N THR A 58 -10.61 -3.68 -16.10
CA THR A 58 -11.59 -4.44 -15.33
C THR A 58 -12.55 -3.50 -14.59
N THR A 59 -12.05 -2.48 -13.91
CA THR A 59 -12.90 -1.48 -13.23
C THR A 59 -13.82 -0.77 -14.24
N GLY A 60 -13.29 -0.32 -15.37
CA GLY A 60 -14.10 0.29 -16.43
C GLY A 60 -15.18 -0.66 -16.98
N ALA A 61 -14.83 -1.94 -17.19
CA ALA A 61 -15.77 -2.95 -17.62
C ALA A 61 -16.90 -3.19 -16.60
N PHE A 62 -16.57 -3.26 -15.30
CA PHE A 62 -17.57 -3.36 -14.23
C PHE A 62 -18.53 -2.17 -14.24
N PHE A 63 -18.03 -0.94 -14.38
CA PHE A 63 -18.88 0.25 -14.46
C PHE A 63 -19.86 0.18 -15.65
N VAL A 64 -19.38 -0.21 -16.83
CA VAL A 64 -20.25 -0.36 -18.02
C VAL A 64 -21.27 -1.47 -17.82
N LEU A 65 -20.87 -2.62 -17.27
CA LEU A 65 -21.77 -3.74 -16.98
C LEU A 65 -22.86 -3.34 -15.97
N THR A 66 -22.51 -2.65 -14.89
CA THR A 66 -23.49 -2.14 -13.93
C THR A 66 -24.47 -1.18 -14.60
N GLY A 67 -23.99 -0.28 -15.47
CA GLY A 67 -24.86 0.60 -16.25
C GLY A 67 -25.85 -0.15 -17.15
N ILE A 68 -25.39 -1.21 -17.82
CA ILE A 68 -26.26 -2.09 -18.64
C ILE A 68 -27.29 -2.80 -17.77
N VAL A 69 -26.88 -3.34 -16.61
CA VAL A 69 -27.79 -4.05 -15.69
C VAL A 69 -28.88 -3.11 -15.18
N VAL A 70 -28.51 -1.90 -14.75
CA VAL A 70 -29.49 -0.88 -14.32
C VAL A 70 -30.44 -0.53 -15.45
N TRP A 71 -29.93 -0.30 -16.66
CA TRP A 71 -30.75 0.00 -17.84
C TRP A 71 -31.73 -1.13 -18.21
N ILE A 72 -31.33 -2.39 -18.07
CA ILE A 72 -32.23 -3.54 -18.30
C ILE A 72 -33.31 -3.61 -17.22
N LEU A 73 -32.95 -3.43 -15.94
CA LEU A 73 -33.90 -3.47 -14.83
C LEU A 73 -34.92 -2.33 -14.92
N GLU A 74 -34.46 -1.14 -15.29
CA GLU A 74 -35.31 0.02 -15.54
C GLU A 74 -36.24 -0.18 -16.74
N ARG A 75 -35.74 -0.80 -17.81
CA ARG A 75 -36.54 -1.11 -19.01
C ARG A 75 -37.55 -2.23 -18.77
N GLY A 76 -37.22 -3.22 -17.96
CA GLY A 76 -38.05 -4.40 -17.70
C GLY A 76 -39.20 -4.14 -16.73
N ASN A 77 -39.06 -3.18 -15.81
CA ASN A 77 -40.09 -2.86 -14.84
C ASN A 77 -40.93 -1.68 -15.35
N SER A 78 -41.93 -1.97 -16.20
CA SER A 78 -42.83 -1.02 -16.86
C SER A 78 -43.78 -0.30 -15.89
N GLY A 79 -43.26 0.39 -14.88
CA GLY A 79 -43.98 1.30 -14.01
C GLY A 79 -43.59 2.73 -14.34
N SER A 80 -44.56 3.56 -14.73
CA SER A 80 -44.42 4.94 -15.20
C SER A 80 -43.84 5.96 -14.20
N GLU A 81 -43.13 5.51 -13.16
CA GLU A 81 -42.59 6.34 -12.08
C GLU A 81 -41.08 6.66 -12.24
N PHE A 82 -40.40 5.95 -13.15
CA PHE A 82 -38.94 6.05 -13.35
C PHE A 82 -38.51 6.48 -14.76
N GLN A 83 -39.41 7.05 -15.56
CA GLN A 83 -39.13 7.48 -16.93
C GLN A 83 -38.43 8.86 -17.01
N GLY A 84 -37.46 9.11 -16.13
CA GLY A 84 -36.65 10.33 -16.10
C GLY A 84 -35.30 10.14 -16.80
N PRO A 85 -34.54 11.22 -17.07
CA PRO A 85 -33.20 11.11 -17.64
C PRO A 85 -32.29 10.24 -16.75
N PRO A 86 -31.38 9.43 -17.32
CA PRO A 86 -30.57 8.43 -16.60
C PRO A 86 -29.71 9.02 -15.45
N SER A 87 -29.46 10.33 -15.47
CA SER A 87 -28.80 11.07 -14.39
C SER A 87 -29.63 11.15 -13.10
N GLU A 88 -30.95 11.33 -13.20
CA GLU A 88 -31.83 11.45 -12.03
C GLU A 88 -32.11 10.09 -11.39
N GLN A 89 -32.15 9.03 -12.21
CA GLN A 89 -32.40 7.70 -11.71
C GLN A 89 -31.24 7.16 -10.86
N THR A 90 -30.01 7.42 -11.30
CA THR A 90 -28.81 7.08 -10.56
C THR A 90 -28.84 7.74 -9.17
N GLY A 91 -29.24 9.01 -9.10
CA GLY A 91 -29.40 9.74 -7.83
C GLY A 91 -30.41 9.08 -6.87
N LYS A 92 -31.55 8.60 -7.37
CA LYS A 92 -32.57 7.91 -6.54
C LYS A 92 -32.06 6.56 -6.00
N VAL A 93 -31.32 5.79 -6.81
CA VAL A 93 -30.72 4.52 -6.36
C VAL A 93 -29.66 4.76 -5.30
N PHE A 94 -28.78 5.76 -5.50
CA PHE A 94 -27.81 6.16 -4.49
C PHE A 94 -28.48 6.64 -3.19
N TYR A 95 -29.54 7.44 -3.31
CA TYR A 95 -30.32 7.90 -2.16
C TYR A 95 -30.97 6.73 -1.40
N PHE A 96 -31.50 5.73 -2.11
CA PHE A 96 -32.08 4.53 -1.50
C PHE A 96 -31.04 3.68 -0.77
N ILE A 97 -29.87 3.45 -1.37
CA ILE A 97 -28.73 2.73 -0.74
C ILE A 97 -28.24 3.48 0.49
N PHE A 98 -28.12 4.81 0.40
CA PHE A 98 -27.70 5.64 1.52
C PHE A 98 -28.73 5.63 2.67
N SER A 99 -30.02 5.74 2.35
CA SER A 99 -31.10 5.67 3.33
C SER A 99 -31.16 4.28 4.00
N THR A 100 -30.99 3.20 3.26
CA THR A 100 -30.98 1.84 3.85
C THR A 100 -29.77 1.63 4.74
N LEU A 101 -28.59 2.16 4.41
CA LEU A 101 -27.40 2.07 5.28
C LEU A 101 -27.53 2.89 6.57
N VAL A 102 -28.21 4.04 6.52
CA VAL A 102 -28.39 4.93 7.68
C VAL A 102 -29.55 4.48 8.57
N PHE A 103 -30.59 3.87 8.01
CA PHE A 103 -31.79 3.41 8.74
C PHE A 103 -31.82 1.90 9.05
N ALA A 104 -30.88 1.10 8.53
CA ALA A 104 -30.71 -0.30 8.95
C ALA A 104 -30.09 -0.35 10.34
N GLN A 105 -30.94 -0.27 11.36
CA GLN A 105 -30.67 -0.68 12.74
C GLN A 105 -31.48 -1.93 13.07
#